data_AF-F8L5J3-F1
#
_entry.id   AF-F8L5J3-F1
#
_cell.length_a   1.000
_cell.length_b   1.000
_cell.length_c   1.000
_cell.angle_alpha   90.00
_cell.angle_beta   90.00
_cell.angle_gamma   90.00
#
_symmetry.space_group_name_H-M   'P 1'
#
loop_
_entity.id
_entity.type
_entity.pdbx_description
1 polymer ?
#
loop_
_entity_poly.entity_id
_entity_poly.type
_entity_poly.pdbx_seq_one_letter_code
_entity_poly.pdbx_strand_id
1 'polypeptide(L)'
;MPLQDLHKKVFRRFLQGQPLKRIEDEVQNFLEADFYRYLYMPAYSRLRRAQHEGHHTVIISNSPSFLVRPIANYLEVTEWYSSEYLTDEKGTLKEVGSILLGDGKANYLQKIIRKLKTKREKVTAYSDSMIDLPFLYAAGRAIVVNPSGKMRKISEEKHWEVI
;
A
#
# COMPACT_ATOMS: atom_id res chain seq x y z
N MET A 1 6.10 10.08 -16.55
CA MET A 1 6.61 10.80 -15.36
C MET A 1 6.85 9.77 -14.27
N PRO A 2 8.06 9.68 -13.70
CA PRO A 2 8.34 8.82 -12.55
C PRO A 2 7.38 9.06 -11.38
N LEU A 3 7.09 8.01 -10.61
CA LEU A 3 6.17 8.10 -9.46
C LEU A 3 6.67 9.10 -8.42
N GLN A 4 7.97 9.16 -8.20
CA GLN A 4 8.60 10.14 -7.30
C GLN A 4 8.30 11.60 -7.69
N ASP A 5 8.27 11.89 -9.00
CA ASP A 5 7.95 13.23 -9.49
C ASP A 5 6.45 13.54 -9.38
N LEU A 6 5.60 12.51 -9.48
CA LEU A 6 4.17 12.64 -9.25
C LEU A 6 3.88 13.08 -7.82
N HIS A 7 4.53 12.47 -6.81
CA HIS A 7 4.41 12.90 -5.41
C HIS A 7 4.71 14.38 -5.24
N LYS A 8 5.86 14.84 -5.76
CA LYS A 8 6.28 16.26 -5.66
C LYS A 8 5.34 17.19 -6.42
N LYS A 9 4.77 16.75 -7.56
CA LYS A 9 3.84 17.54 -8.36
C LYS A 9 2.49 17.70 -7.66
N VAL A 10 1.91 16.60 -7.17
CA VAL A 10 0.65 16.61 -6.41
C VAL A 10 0.80 17.43 -5.14
N PHE A 11 1.90 17.22 -4.41
CA PHE A 11 2.19 17.96 -3.19
C PHE A 11 2.18 19.47 -3.41
N ARG A 12 3.03 19.97 -4.33
CA ARG A 12 3.13 21.41 -4.61
C ARG A 12 1.83 22.03 -5.11
N ARG A 13 1.02 21.27 -5.85
CA ARG A 13 -0.19 21.80 -6.48
C ARG A 13 -1.41 21.80 -5.55
N PHE A 14 -1.53 20.82 -4.66
CA PHE A 14 -2.77 20.57 -3.93
C PHE A 14 -2.62 20.48 -2.41
N LEU A 15 -1.43 20.14 -1.90
CA LEU A 15 -1.27 19.77 -0.49
C LEU A 15 -0.36 20.73 0.29
N GLN A 16 0.61 21.36 -0.38
CA GLN A 16 1.54 22.26 0.27
C GLN A 16 0.80 23.44 0.91
N GLY A 17 1.10 23.71 2.18
CA GLY A 17 0.47 24.78 2.95
C GLY A 17 -0.93 24.44 3.48
N GLN A 18 -1.45 23.24 3.21
CA GLN A 18 -2.73 22.80 3.79
C GLN A 18 -2.52 22.21 5.19
N PRO A 19 -3.45 22.46 6.14
CA PRO A 19 -3.45 21.74 7.41
C PRO A 19 -3.67 20.24 7.16
N LEU A 20 -2.81 19.39 7.73
CA LEU A 20 -2.95 17.94 7.58
C LEU A 20 -4.31 17.45 8.07
N LYS A 21 -4.78 17.99 9.19
CA LYS A 21 -6.08 17.66 9.79
C LYS A 21 -7.25 17.81 8.81
N ARG A 22 -7.25 18.86 7.99
CA ARG A 22 -8.29 19.07 6.96
C ARG A 22 -8.34 17.90 5.99
N ILE A 23 -7.17 17.39 5.56
CA ILE A 23 -7.09 16.26 4.63
C ILE A 23 -7.54 14.98 5.34
N GLU A 24 -7.14 14.77 6.58
CA GLU A 24 -7.57 13.61 7.37
C GLU A 24 -9.09 13.59 7.56
N ASP A 25 -9.72 14.73 7.82
CA ASP A 25 -11.18 14.86 7.95
C ASP A 25 -11.90 14.46 6.62
N GLU A 26 -11.39 14.94 5.47
CA GLU A 26 -11.94 14.56 4.16
C GLU A 26 -11.77 13.06 3.86
N VAL A 27 -10.67 12.46 4.30
CA VAL A 27 -10.43 11.03 4.16
C VAL A 27 -11.43 10.23 5.01
N GLN A 28 -11.71 10.66 6.25
CA GLN A 28 -12.71 10.00 7.08
C GLN A 28 -14.11 10.09 6.47
N ASN A 29 -14.51 11.27 6.00
CA ASN A 29 -15.80 11.46 5.32
C ASN A 29 -15.95 10.51 4.13
N PHE A 30 -14.89 10.36 3.32
CA PHE A 30 -14.89 9.42 2.18
C PHE A 30 -14.98 7.96 2.62
N LEU A 31 -14.28 7.58 3.70
CA LEU A 31 -14.33 6.22 4.25
C LEU A 31 -15.73 5.84 4.73
N GLU A 32 -16.43 6.77 5.39
CA GLU A 32 -17.78 6.55 5.91
C GLU A 32 -18.85 6.54 4.80
N ALA A 33 -18.72 7.43 3.81
CA ALA A 33 -19.75 7.60 2.79
C ALA A 33 -19.66 6.58 1.65
N ASP A 34 -18.45 6.32 1.13
CA ASP A 34 -18.31 5.79 -0.22
C ASP A 34 -17.27 4.67 -0.39
N PHE A 35 -16.28 4.56 0.51
CA PHE A 35 -15.10 3.71 0.27
C PHE A 35 -15.42 2.25 -0.07
N TYR A 36 -16.42 1.66 0.58
CA TYR A 36 -16.84 0.28 0.30
C TYR A 36 -17.16 0.04 -1.19
N ARG A 37 -17.73 1.03 -1.88
CA ARG A 37 -18.10 0.94 -3.30
C ARG A 37 -16.89 0.84 -4.23
N TYR A 38 -15.71 1.25 -3.75
CA TYR A 38 -14.46 1.26 -4.49
C TYR A 38 -13.55 0.07 -4.15
N LEU A 39 -13.96 -0.81 -3.24
CA LEU A 39 -13.19 -2.01 -2.91
C LEU A 39 -13.21 -3.01 -4.07
N TYR A 40 -12.03 -3.46 -4.48
CA TYR A 40 -11.93 -4.60 -5.38
C TYR A 40 -12.25 -5.88 -4.61
N MET A 41 -13.48 -6.37 -4.76
CA MET A 41 -14.04 -7.46 -3.95
C MET A 41 -13.20 -8.75 -3.93
N PRO A 42 -12.53 -9.18 -5.03
CA PRO A 42 -11.64 -10.34 -4.97
C PRO A 42 -10.47 -10.16 -4.00
N ALA A 43 -9.81 -9.00 -3.98
CA ALA A 43 -8.72 -8.71 -3.05
C ALA A 43 -9.23 -8.56 -1.61
N TYR A 44 -10.36 -7.86 -1.43
CA TYR A 44 -11.00 -7.71 -0.12
C TYR A 44 -11.38 -9.06 0.50
N SER A 45 -11.92 -9.97 -0.31
CA SER A 45 -12.27 -11.33 0.14
C SER A 45 -11.04 -12.13 0.59
N ARG A 46 -9.90 -11.97 -0.10
CA ARG A 46 -8.62 -12.59 0.31
C ARG A 46 -8.11 -12.03 1.63
N LEU A 47 -8.22 -10.71 1.82
CA LEU A 47 -7.86 -10.07 3.09
C LEU A 47 -8.71 -10.61 4.23
N ARG A 48 -10.05 -10.61 4.08
CA ARG A 48 -10.97 -11.10 5.11
C ARG A 48 -10.75 -12.57 5.45
N ARG A 49 -10.52 -13.41 4.44
CA ARG A 49 -10.16 -14.81 4.67
C ARG A 49 -8.85 -14.94 5.46
N ALA A 50 -7.80 -14.21 5.09
CA ALA A 50 -6.53 -14.26 5.79
C ALA A 50 -6.66 -13.81 7.26
N GLN A 51 -7.44 -12.75 7.52
CA GLN A 51 -7.75 -12.30 8.89
C GLN A 51 -8.50 -13.37 9.68
N HIS A 52 -9.53 -13.99 9.09
CA HIS A 52 -10.30 -15.07 9.72
C HIS A 52 -9.46 -16.31 10.01
N GLU A 53 -8.49 -16.63 9.15
CA GLU A 53 -7.52 -17.72 9.34
C GLU A 53 -6.40 -17.37 10.35
N GLY A 54 -6.41 -16.15 10.92
CA GLY A 54 -5.44 -15.70 11.91
C GLY A 54 -4.07 -15.32 11.33
N HIS A 55 -4.00 -15.03 10.03
CA HIS A 55 -2.77 -14.56 9.40
C HIS A 55 -2.41 -13.14 9.86
N HIS A 56 -1.10 -12.87 9.96
CA HIS A 56 -0.60 -11.52 10.17
C HIS A 56 -0.70 -10.71 8.87
N THR A 57 -1.66 -9.80 8.78
CA THR A 57 -1.90 -8.97 7.60
C THR A 57 -1.17 -7.63 7.69
N VAL A 58 -0.56 -7.19 6.59
CA VAL A 58 0.20 -5.93 6.51
C VAL A 58 -0.11 -5.20 5.22
N ILE A 59 -0.27 -3.88 5.26
CA ILE A 59 -0.35 -3.03 4.06
C ILE A 59 1.00 -2.35 3.81
N ILE A 60 1.56 -2.49 2.61
CA ILE A 60 2.78 -1.80 2.21
C ILE A 60 2.47 -0.97 0.95
N SER A 61 2.31 0.34 1.12
CA SER A 61 1.79 1.22 0.08
C SER A 61 2.74 2.37 -0.25
N ASN A 62 2.73 2.79 -1.51
CA ASN A 62 3.42 4.01 -1.91
C ASN A 62 2.61 5.28 -1.54
N SER A 63 1.33 5.15 -1.21
CA SER A 63 0.50 6.29 -0.81
C SER A 63 0.96 6.91 0.52
N PRO A 64 0.69 8.20 0.76
CA PRO A 64 1.03 8.87 2.02
C PRO A 64 0.34 8.25 3.26
N SER A 65 0.99 8.34 4.42
CA SER A 65 0.48 7.81 5.71
C SER A 65 -0.91 8.31 6.07
N PHE A 66 -1.23 9.58 5.80
CA PHE A 66 -2.56 10.14 6.07
C PHE A 66 -3.68 9.54 5.20
N LEU A 67 -3.36 8.79 4.14
CA LEU A 67 -4.33 7.96 3.41
C LEU A 67 -4.27 6.50 3.88
N VAL A 68 -3.06 5.96 4.04
CA VAL A 68 -2.84 4.53 4.33
C VAL A 68 -3.34 4.17 5.71
N ARG A 69 -3.04 4.98 6.74
CA ARG A 69 -3.44 4.73 8.13
C ARG A 69 -4.95 4.58 8.30
N PRO A 70 -5.80 5.55 7.87
CA PRO A 70 -7.24 5.42 8.08
C PRO A 70 -7.85 4.29 7.25
N ILE A 71 -7.35 4.01 6.04
CA ILE A 71 -7.75 2.82 5.25
C ILE A 71 -7.37 1.52 5.96
N ALA A 72 -6.15 1.43 6.50
CA ALA A 72 -5.69 0.25 7.23
C ALA A 72 -6.55 0.01 8.47
N ASN A 73 -6.87 1.06 9.22
CA ASN A 73 -7.78 0.98 10.37
C ASN A 73 -9.18 0.50 9.95
N TYR A 74 -9.75 1.07 8.88
CA TYR A 74 -11.05 0.66 8.34
C TYR A 74 -11.07 -0.83 7.94
N LEU A 75 -9.95 -1.31 7.38
CA LEU A 75 -9.78 -2.70 6.96
C LEU A 75 -9.30 -3.64 8.09
N GLU A 76 -9.17 -3.13 9.33
CA GLU A 76 -8.69 -3.87 10.50
C GLU A 76 -7.28 -4.48 10.31
N VAL A 77 -6.41 -3.72 9.64
CA VAL A 77 -4.99 -4.06 9.43
C VAL A 77 -4.12 -3.21 10.35
N THR A 78 -3.52 -3.83 11.36
CA THR A 78 -2.81 -3.12 12.44
C THR A 78 -1.35 -2.76 12.13
N GLU A 79 -0.74 -3.36 11.10
CA GLU A 79 0.62 -3.04 10.66
C GLU A 79 0.59 -2.52 9.21
N TRP A 80 1.15 -1.34 8.99
CA TRP A 80 1.22 -0.74 7.66
C TRP A 80 2.49 0.10 7.48
N TYR A 81 2.88 0.28 6.23
CA TYR A 81 4.02 1.09 5.81
C TYR A 81 3.63 1.93 4.59
N SER A 82 4.06 3.19 4.59
CA SER A 82 3.64 4.22 3.62
C SER A 82 4.80 5.12 3.20
N SER A 83 4.52 6.00 2.24
CA SER A 83 5.30 7.21 2.05
C SER A 83 4.98 8.23 3.15
N GLU A 84 5.94 9.07 3.51
CA GLU A 84 5.80 10.07 4.58
C GLU A 84 5.89 11.49 4.05
N TYR A 85 4.93 12.31 4.45
CA TYR A 85 4.85 13.73 4.15
C TYR A 85 4.97 14.48 5.48
N LEU A 86 5.77 15.53 5.51
CA LEU A 86 6.14 16.19 6.76
C LEU A 86 5.36 17.49 6.96
N THR A 87 5.02 17.76 8.21
CA THR A 87 4.34 18.97 8.64
C THR A 87 5.29 19.90 9.40
N ASP A 88 4.98 21.19 9.44
CA ASP A 88 5.56 22.09 10.45
C ASP A 88 4.97 21.83 11.85
N GLU A 89 5.45 22.60 12.83
CA GLU A 89 4.99 22.56 14.22
C GLU A 89 3.49 22.87 14.38
N LYS A 90 2.86 23.51 13.38
CA LYS A 90 1.43 23.84 13.37
C LYS A 90 0.59 22.76 12.68
N GLY A 91 1.20 21.65 12.25
CA GLY A 91 0.51 20.58 11.52
C GLY A 91 0.19 20.93 10.07
N THR A 92 0.88 21.90 9.48
CA THR A 92 0.71 22.28 8.07
C THR A 92 1.69 21.51 7.21
N LEU A 93 1.22 20.90 6.12
CA LEU A 93 2.06 20.16 5.18
C LEU A 93 3.13 21.05 4.52
N LYS A 94 4.41 20.71 4.70
CA LYS A 94 5.55 21.49 4.21
C LYS A 94 6.37 20.80 3.12
N GLU A 95 6.56 19.49 3.24
CA GLU A 95 7.41 18.76 2.31
C GLU A 95 7.00 17.29 2.15
N VAL A 96 7.47 16.69 1.06
CA VAL A 96 7.45 15.23 0.87
C VAL A 96 8.73 14.68 1.51
N GLY A 97 8.60 13.90 2.57
CA GLY A 97 9.72 13.33 3.32
C GLY A 97 10.32 12.12 2.62
N SER A 98 9.68 10.95 2.78
CA SER A 98 10.14 9.70 2.18
C SER A 98 9.09 9.09 1.26
N ILE A 99 9.54 8.42 0.19
CA ILE A 99 8.64 7.78 -0.79
C ILE A 99 8.94 6.28 -0.84
N LEU A 100 7.92 5.47 -0.62
CA LEU A 100 8.03 4.01 -0.53
C LEU A 100 7.80 3.34 -1.90
N LEU A 101 8.89 3.02 -2.58
CA LEU A 101 8.90 2.35 -3.89
C LEU A 101 9.22 0.85 -3.79
N GLY A 102 9.09 0.13 -4.91
CA GLY A 102 9.20 -1.33 -5.03
C GLY A 102 10.27 -2.01 -4.16
N ASP A 103 11.53 -1.59 -4.26
CA ASP A 103 12.63 -2.16 -3.46
C ASP A 103 12.48 -1.86 -1.97
N GLY A 104 11.99 -0.66 -1.63
CA GLY A 104 11.63 -0.30 -0.26
C GLY A 104 10.54 -1.22 0.30
N LYS A 105 9.54 -1.57 -0.52
CA LYS A 105 8.49 -2.52 -0.12
C LYS A 105 9.04 -3.93 0.10
N ALA A 106 9.91 -4.41 -0.79
CA ALA A 106 10.61 -5.68 -0.63
C ALA A 106 11.45 -5.70 0.66
N ASN A 107 12.13 -4.60 0.97
CA ASN A 107 12.91 -4.46 2.20
C ASN A 107 12.04 -4.51 3.46
N TYR A 108 10.87 -3.88 3.47
CA TYR A 108 9.91 -4.00 4.57
C TYR A 108 9.40 -5.44 4.73
N LEU A 109 9.09 -6.12 3.63
CA LEU A 109 8.71 -7.53 3.69
C LEU A 109 9.79 -8.39 4.36
N GLN A 110 11.06 -8.21 3.99
CA GLN A 110 12.17 -8.92 4.64
C GLN A 110 12.31 -8.59 6.14
N LYS A 111 12.07 -7.34 6.53
CA LYS A 111 12.04 -6.94 7.95
C LYS A 111 10.90 -7.64 8.70
N ILE A 112 9.70 -7.69 8.13
CA ILE A 112 8.54 -8.37 8.71
C ILE A 112 8.81 -9.86 8.87
N ILE A 113 9.35 -10.52 7.83
CA ILE A 113 9.70 -11.95 7.87
C ILE A 113 10.63 -12.25 9.05
N ARG A 114 11.69 -11.44 9.23
CA ARG A 114 12.63 -11.57 10.34
C ARG A 114 11.99 -11.27 11.70
N LYS A 115 11.20 -10.19 11.81
CA LYS A 115 10.48 -9.79 13.02
C LYS A 115 9.55 -10.90 13.52
N LEU A 116 8.81 -11.52 12.61
CA LEU A 116 7.86 -12.60 12.91
C LEU A 116 8.50 -13.98 13.02
N LYS A 117 9.82 -14.10 12.75
CA LYS A 117 10.54 -15.38 12.68
C LYS A 117 9.83 -16.41 11.78
N THR A 118 9.19 -15.92 10.70
CA THR A 118 8.50 -16.77 9.73
C THR A 118 9.41 -17.13 8.57
N LYS A 119 8.94 -18.00 7.68
CA LYS A 119 9.63 -18.37 6.45
C LYS A 119 9.02 -17.67 5.25
N ARG A 120 9.84 -17.37 4.24
CA ARG A 120 9.39 -16.72 3.00
C ARG A 120 8.24 -17.49 2.34
N GLU A 121 8.27 -18.82 2.36
CA GLU A 121 7.28 -19.70 1.74
C GLU A 121 5.87 -19.55 2.37
N LYS A 122 5.80 -19.02 3.59
CA LYS A 122 4.53 -18.74 4.29
C LYS A 122 3.98 -17.34 4.00
N VAL A 123 4.67 -16.53 3.19
CA VAL A 123 4.27 -15.17 2.87
C VAL A 123 3.57 -15.13 1.52
N THR A 124 2.36 -14.58 1.50
CA THR A 124 1.63 -14.23 0.28
C THR A 124 1.65 -12.72 0.08
N ALA A 125 2.08 -12.27 -1.09
CA ALA A 125 2.07 -10.86 -1.49
C ALA A 125 1.07 -10.60 -2.61
N TYR A 126 0.36 -9.47 -2.50
CA TYR A 126 -0.64 -9.02 -3.47
C TYR A 126 -0.20 -7.66 -4.03
N SER A 127 -0.22 -7.49 -5.36
CA SER A 127 -0.05 -6.17 -5.99
C SER A 127 -0.60 -6.16 -7.42
N ASP A 128 -1.05 -4.99 -7.87
CA ASP A 128 -1.48 -4.69 -9.24
C ASP A 128 -0.40 -3.96 -10.06
N SER A 129 0.72 -3.57 -9.43
CA SER A 129 1.67 -2.63 -10.01
C SER A 129 2.98 -3.28 -10.44
N MET A 130 3.43 -2.91 -11.65
CA MET A 130 4.77 -3.26 -12.17
C MET A 130 5.91 -2.76 -11.28
N ILE A 131 5.72 -1.66 -10.55
CA ILE A 131 6.74 -1.11 -9.65
C ILE A 131 6.99 -2.06 -8.47
N ASP A 132 5.98 -2.87 -8.11
CA ASP A 132 6.05 -3.79 -6.98
C ASP A 132 6.60 -5.17 -7.37
N LEU A 133 7.13 -5.36 -8.58
CA LEU A 133 7.76 -6.62 -8.97
C LEU A 133 8.82 -7.10 -7.96
N PRO A 134 9.76 -6.26 -7.47
CA PRO A 134 10.71 -6.69 -6.44
C PRO A 134 10.02 -7.18 -5.16
N PHE A 135 8.91 -6.57 -4.77
CA PHE A 135 8.10 -6.98 -3.62
C PHE A 135 7.41 -8.33 -3.84
N LEU A 136 6.82 -8.56 -5.02
CA LEU A 136 6.23 -9.85 -5.39
C LEU A 136 7.30 -10.96 -5.44
N TYR A 137 8.46 -10.68 -6.03
CA TYR A 137 9.59 -11.62 -6.08
C TYR A 137 10.19 -11.91 -4.71
N ALA A 138 9.98 -11.07 -3.70
CA ALA A 138 10.48 -11.29 -2.35
C ALA A 138 9.60 -12.25 -1.53
N ALA A 139 8.36 -12.50 -1.95
CA ALA A 139 7.41 -13.38 -1.27
C ALA A 139 7.50 -14.85 -1.71
N GLY A 140 6.98 -15.76 -0.89
CA GLY A 140 6.86 -17.18 -1.23
C GLY A 140 5.75 -17.44 -2.25
N ARG A 141 4.64 -16.71 -2.13
CA ARG A 141 3.52 -16.73 -3.08
C ARG A 141 3.22 -15.31 -3.54
N ALA A 142 3.25 -15.09 -4.85
CA ALA A 142 2.83 -13.83 -5.46
C ALA A 142 1.46 -14.01 -6.09
N ILE A 143 0.56 -13.05 -5.84
CA ILE A 143 -0.77 -12.97 -6.44
C ILE A 143 -0.89 -11.59 -7.07
N VAL A 144 -1.20 -11.56 -8.36
CA VAL A 144 -1.28 -10.31 -9.11
C VAL A 144 -2.74 -9.89 -9.24
N VAL A 145 -3.03 -8.64 -8.85
CA VAL A 145 -4.40 -8.12 -8.76
C VAL A 145 -4.71 -7.31 -10.02
N ASN A 146 -5.79 -7.66 -10.72
CA ASN A 146 -6.30 -6.99 -11.91
C ASN A 146 -5.20 -6.55 -12.93
N PRO A 147 -4.29 -7.44 -13.37
CA PRO A 147 -3.15 -7.04 -14.18
C PRO A 147 -3.55 -6.63 -15.60
N SER A 148 -2.76 -5.71 -16.14
CA SER A 148 -2.82 -5.30 -17.55
C SER A 148 -1.43 -5.28 -18.19
N GLY A 149 -1.39 -5.31 -19.52
CA GLY A 149 -0.17 -5.13 -20.32
C GLY A 149 0.98 -6.03 -19.89
N LYS A 150 2.13 -5.43 -19.54
CA LYS A 150 3.35 -6.15 -19.15
C LYS A 150 3.18 -6.97 -17.88
N MET A 151 2.36 -6.51 -16.92
CA MET A 151 2.15 -7.20 -15.66
C MET A 151 1.44 -8.55 -15.88
N ARG A 152 0.46 -8.58 -16.80
CA ARG A 152 -0.25 -9.80 -17.17
C ARG A 152 0.69 -10.84 -17.79
N LYS A 153 1.53 -10.41 -18.74
CA LYS A 153 2.53 -11.30 -19.37
C LYS A 153 3.48 -11.91 -18.35
N ILE A 154 4.01 -11.10 -17.43
CA ILE A 154 4.90 -11.59 -16.37
C ILE A 154 4.18 -12.58 -15.45
N SER A 155 2.91 -12.32 -15.13
CA SER A 155 2.10 -13.21 -14.29
C SER A 155 1.94 -14.58 -14.95
N GLU A 156 1.67 -14.61 -16.26
CA GLU A 156 1.57 -15.84 -17.05
C GLU A 156 2.92 -16.59 -17.12
N GLU A 157 4.01 -15.87 -17.44
CA GLU A 157 5.37 -16.43 -17.52
C GLU A 157 5.87 -17.01 -16.18
N LYS A 158 5.46 -16.41 -15.05
CA LYS A 158 5.84 -16.86 -13.70
C LYS A 158 4.83 -17.81 -13.07
N HIS A 159 3.75 -18.14 -13.79
CA HIS A 159 2.62 -18.91 -13.26
C HIS A 159 2.10 -18.35 -11.92
N TRP A 160 2.09 -17.01 -11.80
CA TRP A 160 1.50 -16.34 -10.65
C TRP A 160 -0.02 -16.33 -10.77
N GLU A 161 -0.69 -16.53 -9.64
CA GLU A 161 -2.15 -16.44 -9.57
C GLU A 161 -2.58 -15.01 -9.89
N VAL A 162 -3.65 -14.88 -10.68
CA VAL A 162 -4.26 -13.60 -11.02
C VAL A 162 -5.66 -13.55 -10.44
N ILE A 163 -6.00 -12.45 -9.78
CA ILE A 163 -7.34 -12.19 -9.21
C ILE A 163 -7.90 -10.84 -9.61
#